data_AF-A0A2V7UVT7-F1
#
_entry.id   AF-A0A2V7UVT7-F1
#
_cell.length_a   1.000
_cell.length_b   1.000
_cell.length_c   1.000
_cell.angle_alpha   90.00
_cell.angle_beta   90.00
_cell.angle_gamma   90.00
#
_symmetry.space_group_name_H-M   'P 1'
#
loop_
_entity.id
_entity.type
_entity.pdbx_description
1 polymer ?
#
loop_
_entity_poly.entity_id
_entity_poly.type
_entity_poly.pdbx_seq_one_letter_code
_entity_poly.pdbx_strand_id
1 'polypeptide(L)'
;MTEPPSTDLPVDPERLRRQFPGLTAEDLEAYAEVTRRILSEPRPDRRARLTRETIARGREARDKRDAGAASLTEAEALDLRYLRAVEKMQGSTVKRA
;
A
#
# COMPACT_ATOMS: atom_id res chain seq x y z
N MET A 1 -25.70 -2.12 22.25
CA MET A 1 -25.17 -3.03 21.23
C MET A 1 -23.79 -2.53 20.89
N THR A 2 -22.77 -3.20 21.43
CA THR A 2 -21.38 -2.77 21.34
C THR A 2 -20.77 -3.40 20.10
N GLU A 3 -20.29 -2.58 19.16
CA GLU A 3 -19.57 -3.06 17.97
C GLU A 3 -18.36 -3.90 18.41
N PRO A 4 -18.03 -4.99 17.70
CA PRO A 4 -16.85 -5.80 18.05
C PRO A 4 -15.58 -4.96 17.89
N PRO A 5 -14.55 -5.18 18.74
CA PRO A 5 -13.29 -4.47 18.59
C PRO A 5 -12.65 -4.86 17.25
N SER A 6 -12.36 -3.87 16.41
CA SER A 6 -11.55 -3.99 15.19
C SER A 6 -10.08 -4.25 15.54
N THR A 7 -9.78 -5.37 16.19
CA THR A 7 -8.47 -6.01 16.28
C THR A 7 -8.35 -6.91 15.05
N ASP A 8 -7.49 -6.68 14.05
CA ASP A 8 -6.04 -6.74 14.16
C ASP A 8 -5.42 -6.28 12.80
N LEU A 9 -5.81 -5.09 12.35
CA LEU A 9 -5.13 -4.44 11.24
C LEU A 9 -4.13 -3.45 11.84
N PRO A 10 -2.83 -3.52 11.50
CA PRO A 10 -1.81 -2.57 11.97
C PRO A 10 -2.06 -1.12 11.51
N VAL A 11 -3.15 -0.91 10.76
CA VAL A 11 -3.53 0.33 10.12
C VAL A 11 -5.05 0.46 10.19
N ASP A 12 -5.54 1.55 10.77
CA ASP A 12 -6.97 1.90 10.76
C ASP A 12 -7.33 2.56 9.40
N PRO A 13 -8.15 1.90 8.55
CA PRO A 13 -8.48 2.40 7.22
C PRO A 13 -9.36 3.66 7.26
N GLU A 14 -10.23 3.82 8.25
CA GLU A 14 -11.03 5.04 8.39
C GLU A 14 -10.14 6.24 8.74
N ARG A 15 -9.21 6.03 9.67
CA ARG A 15 -8.22 7.03 10.04
C ARG A 15 -7.32 7.42 8.88
N LEU A 16 -6.91 6.46 8.04
CA LEU A 16 -6.16 6.75 6.82
C LEU A 16 -6.98 7.56 5.81
N ARG A 17 -8.23 7.18 5.56
CA ARG A 17 -9.10 7.88 4.61
C ARG A 17 -9.33 9.33 5.00
N ARG A 18 -9.47 9.62 6.30
CA ARG A 18 -9.60 10.99 6.83
C ARG A 18 -8.32 11.80 6.65
N GLN A 19 -7.15 11.19 6.84
CA GLN A 19 -5.86 11.88 6.69
C GLN A 19 -5.47 12.10 5.22
N PHE A 20 -5.84 11.15 4.35
CA PHE A 20 -5.46 11.12 2.95
C PHE A 20 -6.69 10.91 2.06
N PRO A 21 -7.50 11.97 1.84
CA PRO A 21 -8.76 11.86 1.09
C PRO A 21 -8.58 11.45 -0.38
N GLY A 22 -7.35 11.49 -0.91
CA GLY A 22 -7.03 11.00 -2.25
C GLY A 22 -6.88 9.49 -2.38
N LEU A 23 -6.91 8.73 -1.26
CA LEU A 23 -6.87 7.28 -1.29
C LEU A 23 -8.25 6.71 -1.68
N THR A 24 -8.25 5.81 -2.67
CA THR A 24 -9.44 5.03 -3.01
C THR A 24 -9.61 3.85 -2.06
N ALA A 25 -10.76 3.18 -2.11
CA ALA A 25 -10.97 1.94 -1.36
C ALA A 25 -9.95 0.85 -1.76
N GLU A 26 -9.66 0.72 -3.05
CA GLU A 26 -8.66 -0.23 -3.56
C GLU A 26 -7.23 0.10 -3.08
N ASP A 27 -6.89 1.39 -2.95
CA ASP A 27 -5.59 1.80 -2.42
C ASP A 27 -5.45 1.41 -0.94
N LEU A 28 -6.53 1.57 -0.16
CA LEU A 28 -6.57 1.22 1.26
C LEU A 28 -6.47 -0.29 1.46
N GLU A 29 -7.17 -1.07 0.63
CA GLU A 29 -7.11 -2.53 0.66
C GLU A 29 -5.70 -3.03 0.33
N ALA A 30 -5.12 -2.56 -0.77
CA ALA A 30 -3.74 -2.90 -1.16
C ALA A 30 -2.72 -2.48 -0.08
N TYR A 31 -2.91 -1.31 0.52
CA TYR A 31 -2.06 -0.83 1.61
C TYR A 31 -2.14 -1.73 2.84
N ALA A 32 -3.35 -2.09 3.26
CA ALA A 32 -3.59 -2.96 4.41
C ALA A 32 -3.01 -4.36 4.19
N GLU A 33 -3.24 -4.96 3.03
CA GLU A 33 -2.75 -6.29 2.68
C GLU A 33 -1.22 -6.36 2.68
N VAL A 34 -0.57 -5.46 1.93
CA VAL A 34 0.89 -5.43 1.82
C VAL A 34 1.53 -5.08 3.16
N THR A 35 0.95 -4.15 3.92
CA THR A 35 1.46 -3.78 5.24
C THR A 35 1.35 -4.96 6.23
N ARG A 36 0.25 -5.72 6.19
CA ARG A 36 0.10 -6.94 7.00
C ARG A 36 1.18 -7.96 6.64
N ARG A 37 1.43 -8.19 5.35
CA ARG A 37 2.49 -9.09 4.87
C ARG A 37 3.88 -8.65 5.36
N ILE A 38 4.19 -7.36 5.24
CA ILE A 38 5.46 -6.79 5.69
C ILE A 38 5.63 -6.95 7.21
N LEU A 39 4.58 -6.68 8.00
CA LEU A 39 4.64 -6.76 9.45
C LEU A 39 4.63 -8.20 9.98
N SER A 40 4.12 -9.16 9.20
CA SER A 40 4.23 -10.58 9.51
C SER A 40 5.66 -11.12 9.43
N GLU A 41 6.60 -10.40 8.80
CA GLU A 41 8.02 -10.76 8.80
C GLU A 41 8.68 -10.37 10.14
N PRO A 42 9.10 -11.36 10.96
CA PRO A 42 9.62 -11.10 12.30
C PRO A 42 11.00 -10.44 12.30
N ARG A 43 11.79 -10.60 11.23
CA ARG A 43 13.16 -10.06 11.19
C ARG A 43 13.18 -8.65 10.62
N PRO A 44 13.70 -7.64 11.35
CA PRO A 44 13.67 -6.25 10.90
C PRO A 44 14.41 -6.03 9.57
N ASP A 45 15.55 -6.68 9.35
CA ASP A 45 16.30 -6.57 8.09
C ASP A 45 15.54 -7.16 6.90
N ARG A 46 14.90 -8.31 7.10
CA ARG A 46 14.07 -8.94 6.06
C ARG A 46 12.83 -8.12 5.77
N ARG A 47 12.22 -7.55 6.81
CA ARG A 47 11.09 -6.64 6.67
C ARG A 47 11.46 -5.41 5.85
N ALA A 48 12.58 -4.76 6.17
CA ALA A 48 13.09 -3.62 5.41
C ALA A 48 13.37 -3.99 3.95
N ARG A 49 13.97 -5.16 3.71
CA ARG A 49 14.19 -5.70 2.38
C ARG A 49 12.88 -5.93 1.63
N LEU A 50 11.90 -6.58 2.26
CA LEU A 50 10.59 -6.87 1.68
C LEU A 50 9.84 -5.59 1.29
N THR A 51 9.91 -4.54 2.12
CA THR A 51 9.36 -3.22 1.79
C THR A 51 10.01 -2.65 0.53
N ARG A 52 11.36 -2.66 0.45
CA ARG A 52 12.10 -2.14 -0.71
C ARG A 52 11.77 -2.91 -1.99
N GLU A 53 11.73 -4.24 -1.91
CA GLU A 53 11.39 -5.10 -3.05
C GLU A 53 9.96 -4.86 -3.53
N THR A 54 9.01 -4.67 -2.61
CA THR A 54 7.61 -4.40 -2.96
C THR A 54 7.45 -3.05 -3.67
N ILE A 55 8.17 -2.02 -3.20
CA ILE A 55 8.21 -0.72 -3.89
C ILE A 55 8.87 -0.84 -5.27
N ALA A 56 9.95 -1.62 -5.41
CA ALA A 56 10.62 -1.85 -6.68
C ALA A 56 9.69 -2.53 -7.70
N ARG A 57 9.02 -3.63 -7.30
CA ARG A 57 8.04 -4.32 -8.16
C ARG A 57 6.86 -3.43 -8.54
N GLY A 58 6.39 -2.57 -7.64
CA GLY A 58 5.37 -1.58 -7.96
C GLY A 58 5.80 -0.59 -9.04
N ARG A 59 7.08 -0.20 -9.06
CA ARG A 59 7.65 0.67 -10.12
C ARG A 59 7.77 -0.07 -11.44
N GLU A 60 8.28 -1.29 -11.42
CA GLU A 60 8.34 -2.15 -12.60
C GLU A 60 6.94 -2.39 -13.21
N ALA A 61 5.93 -2.63 -12.37
CA ALA A 61 4.54 -2.79 -12.80
C ALA A 61 3.96 -1.50 -13.40
N ARG A 62 4.36 -0.33 -12.89
CA ARG A 62 4.02 0.97 -13.51
C ARG A 62 4.63 1.09 -14.88
N ASP A 63 5.94 0.89 -14.99
CA ASP A 63 6.68 1.02 -16.24
C ASP A 63 6.14 0.05 -17.30
N LYS A 64 5.85 -1.19 -16.90
CA LYS A 64 5.21 -2.21 -17.75
C LYS A 64 3.86 -1.75 -18.29
N ARG A 65 3.01 -1.17 -17.43
CA ARG A 65 1.69 -0.65 -17.83
C ARG A 65 1.81 0.57 -18.74
N ASP A 66 2.74 1.48 -18.44
CA ASP A 66 2.96 2.70 -19.21
C ASP A 66 3.62 2.40 -20.57
N ALA A 67 4.39 1.30 -20.67
CA ALA A 67 4.88 0.72 -21.91
C ALA A 67 3.79 0.00 -22.76
N GLY A 68 2.54 -0.01 -22.30
CA GLY A 68 1.40 -0.56 -23.04
C GLY A 68 1.24 -2.07 -22.93
N ALA A 69 1.78 -2.71 -21.89
CA ALA A 69 1.55 -4.14 -21.67
C ALA A 69 0.05 -4.46 -21.55
N ALA A 70 -0.38 -5.55 -22.19
CA ALA A 70 -1.79 -5.91 -22.30
C ALA A 70 -2.49 -6.15 -20.94
N SER A 71 -1.76 -6.63 -19.94
CA SER A 71 -2.27 -6.77 -18.57
C SER A 71 -1.14 -6.90 -17.55
N LEU A 72 -1.45 -6.52 -16.30
CA LEU A 72 -0.65 -6.84 -15.13
C LEU A 72 -1.19 -8.12 -14.49
N THR A 73 -0.30 -8.93 -13.94
CA THR A 73 -0.70 -10.01 -13.03
C THR A 73 -1.33 -9.42 -11.77
N GLU A 74 -2.08 -10.23 -11.02
CA GLU A 74 -2.71 -9.79 -9.76
C GLU A 74 -1.66 -9.27 -8.76
N ALA A 75 -0.51 -9.94 -8.66
CA ALA A 75 0.60 -9.52 -7.81
C ALA A 75 1.20 -8.17 -8.24
N GLU A 76 1.42 -7.97 -9.55
CA GLU A 76 1.90 -6.69 -10.10
C GLU A 76 0.88 -5.57 -9.87
N ALA A 77 -0.41 -5.87 -10.03
CA ALA A 77 -1.48 -4.91 -9.81
C ALA A 77 -1.59 -4.51 -8.33
N LEU A 78 -1.40 -5.47 -7.40
CA LEU A 78 -1.35 -5.22 -5.96
C LEU A 78 -0.15 -4.34 -5.58
N ASP A 79 1.06 -4.69 -6.05
CA ASP A 79 2.28 -3.92 -5.79
C ASP A 79 2.19 -2.49 -6.38
N LEU A 80 1.59 -2.34 -7.57
CA LEU A 80 1.33 -1.03 -8.18
C LEU A 80 0.34 -0.19 -7.37
N ARG A 81 -0.76 -0.78 -6.89
CA ARG A 81 -1.74 -0.08 -6.04
C ARG A 81 -1.13 0.33 -4.70
N TYR A 82 -0.36 -0.55 -4.08
CA TYR A 82 0.40 -0.23 -2.87
C TYR A 82 1.33 0.97 -3.09
N LEU A 83 2.10 0.98 -4.19
CA LEU A 83 2.97 2.10 -4.54
C LEU A 83 2.20 3.42 -4.68
N ARG A 84 1.04 3.40 -5.36
CA ARG A 84 0.19 4.60 -5.51
C ARG A 84 -0.35 5.09 -4.16
N ALA A 85 -0.76 4.19 -3.29
CA ALA A 85 -1.23 4.54 -1.95
C ALA A 85 -0.12 5.29 -1.18
N VAL A 86 1.11 4.76 -1.20
CA VAL A 86 2.27 5.36 -0.55
C VAL A 86 2.60 6.75 -1.13
N GLU A 87 2.60 6.90 -2.45
CA GLU A 87 2.87 8.19 -3.10
C GLU A 87 1.82 9.26 -2.77
N LYS A 88 0.53 8.88 -2.72
CA LYS A 88 -0.56 9.79 -2.32
C LYS A 88 -0.38 10.27 -0.88
N MET A 89 0.05 9.38 0.03
CA MET A 89 0.33 9.74 1.41
C MET A 89 1.55 10.66 1.53
N GLN A 90 2.65 10.35 0.83
CA GLN A 90 3.88 11.17 0.83
C GLN A 90 3.69 12.55 0.18
N GLY A 91 2.95 12.62 -0.94
CA GLY A 91 2.61 13.89 -1.58
C GLY A 91 1.70 14.77 -0.71
N SER A 92 0.88 14.16 0.14
CA SER A 92 0.02 14.87 1.09
C SER A 92 0.81 15.44 2.28
N THR A 93 1.91 14.80 2.70
CA THR A 93 2.79 15.34 3.74
C THR A 93 3.60 16.55 3.26
N VAL A 94 3.96 16.61 1.97
CA VAL A 94 4.69 17.77 1.40
C VAL A 94 3.78 19.00 1.23
N LYS A 95 2.49 18.82 0.92
CA LYS A 95 1.52 19.94 0.81
C LYS A 95 1.12 20.58 2.15
N ARG A 96 1.48 19.96 3.28
CA ARG A 96 1.21 20.46 4.63
C ARG A 96 2.41 21.15 5.29
N ALA A 97 3.54 21.25 4.60
CA ALA A 97 4.73 21.96 5.06
C ALA A 97 4.73 23.41 4.57
#